data_AF-A0A7K7Q1V7-F1
#
_entry.id   AF-A0A7K7Q1V7-F1
#
_cell.length_a   1.000
_cell.length_b   1.000
_cell.length_c   1.000
_cell.angle_alpha   90.00
_cell.angle_beta   90.00
_cell.angle_gamma   90.00
#
_symmetry.space_group_name_H-M   'P 1'
#
loop_
_entity.id
_entity.type
_entity.pdbx_description
1 polymer ?
#
loop_
_entity_poly.entity_id
_entity_poly.type
_entity_poly.pdbx_seq_one_letter_code
_entity_poly.pdbx_strand_id
1 'polypeptide(L)'
;RGTALPVLLLLLLLGTAPTRAQPSCLHFPELLPTKLKELRVKFEEIRDYFQSRDEDLSIQLLSSDLLEEFKGSLGCRSVSEMMGFYMEEVLPGAMRSSTEHQHSVGDLGNLLLNLRATMRRC
;
A
#
# COMPACT_ATOMS: atom_id res chain seq x y z
N ARG A 1 -15.97 38.77 -28.32
CA ARG A 1 -15.13 38.65 -27.11
C ARG A 1 -16.05 38.63 -25.90
N GLY A 2 -16.24 37.50 -25.21
CA GLY A 2 -17.13 37.48 -24.03
C GLY A 2 -17.54 36.11 -23.45
N THR A 3 -17.23 34.98 -24.09
CA THR A 3 -17.67 33.65 -23.62
C THR A 3 -16.72 32.97 -22.64
N ALA A 4 -15.52 33.52 -22.39
CA ALA A 4 -14.53 32.91 -21.51
C ALA A 4 -14.89 32.99 -20.01
N LEU A 5 -15.53 34.09 -19.60
CA LEU A 5 -15.96 34.33 -18.22
C LEU A 5 -17.01 33.32 -17.71
N PRO A 6 -18.10 33.03 -18.45
CA PRO A 6 -19.09 32.06 -17.97
C PRO A 6 -18.57 30.62 -17.96
N VAL A 7 -17.65 30.27 -18.85
CA VAL A 7 -17.02 28.93 -18.87
C VAL A 7 -16.09 28.75 -17.67
N LEU A 8 -15.30 29.76 -17.34
CA LEU A 8 -14.41 29.72 -16.17
C LEU A 8 -15.21 29.64 -14.86
N LEU A 9 -16.34 30.35 -14.77
CA LEU A 9 -17.23 30.29 -13.62
C LEU A 9 -17.90 28.90 -13.47
N LEU A 10 -18.29 28.26 -14.58
CA LEU A 10 -18.86 26.92 -14.56
C LEU A 10 -17.86 25.86 -14.08
N LEU A 11 -16.59 25.95 -14.50
CA LEU A 11 -15.52 25.04 -14.08
C LEU A 11 -15.18 25.20 -12.59
N LEU A 12 -15.22 26.43 -12.06
CA LEU A 12 -15.03 26.69 -10.63
C LEU A 12 -16.18 26.14 -9.78
N LEU A 13 -17.41 26.15 -10.30
CA LEU A 13 -18.58 25.58 -9.62
C LEU A 13 -18.58 24.03 -9.64
N LEU A 14 -18.09 23.39 -10.70
CA LEU A 14 -17.91 21.93 -10.72
C LEU A 14 -16.73 21.46 -9.84
N GLY A 15 -15.72 22.30 -9.60
CA GLY A 15 -14.54 21.97 -8.80
C GLY A 15 -14.76 21.97 -7.27
N THR A 16 -15.96 22.36 -6.80
CA THR A 16 -16.26 22.52 -5.36
C THR A 16 -17.33 21.57 -4.84
N ALA A 17 -17.76 20.59 -5.63
CA ALA A 17 -18.52 19.49 -5.06
C ALA A 17 -17.60 18.77 -4.07
N PRO A 18 -17.90 18.77 -2.75
CA PRO A 18 -17.14 17.94 -1.84
C PRO A 18 -17.27 16.53 -2.38
N THR A 19 -16.16 15.91 -2.73
CA THR A 19 -16.11 14.47 -2.96
C THR A 19 -16.74 13.87 -1.71
N ARG A 20 -17.99 13.41 -1.83
CA ARG A 20 -18.74 12.92 -0.70
C ARG A 20 -17.96 11.71 -0.23
N ALA A 21 -17.14 11.89 0.81
CA ALA A 21 -16.35 10.82 1.39
C ALA A 21 -17.31 9.66 1.59
N GLN A 22 -17.03 8.52 0.96
CA GLN A 22 -17.85 7.34 1.20
C GLN A 22 -17.89 7.15 2.72
N PRO A 23 -19.04 6.84 3.33
CA PRO A 23 -19.14 6.70 4.78
C PRO A 23 -18.06 5.75 5.35
N SER A 24 -17.61 4.78 4.56
CA SER A 24 -16.53 3.85 4.88
C SER A 24 -15.12 4.46 4.96
N CYS A 25 -14.89 5.66 4.42
CA CYS A 25 -13.59 6.35 4.42
C CYS A 25 -13.42 7.37 5.54
N LEU A 26 -14.52 7.76 6.21
CA LEU A 26 -14.52 8.80 7.24
C LEU A 26 -13.58 8.50 8.41
N HIS A 27 -13.36 7.23 8.72
CA HIS A 27 -12.51 6.78 9.83
C HIS A 27 -11.21 6.10 9.38
N PHE A 28 -10.91 6.15 8.08
CA PHE A 28 -9.74 5.43 7.57
C PHE A 28 -8.41 5.94 8.14
N PRO A 29 -8.15 7.26 8.24
CA PRO A 29 -6.92 7.76 8.85
C PRO A 29 -6.68 7.25 10.27
N GLU A 30 -7.73 7.15 11.08
CA GLU A 30 -7.69 6.64 12.46
C GLU A 30 -7.51 5.12 12.52
N LEU A 31 -8.00 4.39 11.52
CA LEU A 31 -7.88 2.94 11.41
C LEU A 31 -6.55 2.48 10.79
N LEU A 32 -5.87 3.35 10.05
CA LEU A 32 -4.62 3.01 9.36
C LEU A 32 -3.53 2.49 10.31
N PRO A 33 -3.26 3.12 11.48
CA PRO A 33 -2.29 2.58 12.45
C PRO A 33 -2.61 1.15 12.89
N THR A 34 -3.89 0.84 13.12
CA THR A 34 -4.34 -0.51 13.52
C THR A 34 -4.11 -1.52 12.40
N LYS A 35 -4.45 -1.19 11.15
CA LYS A 35 -4.18 -2.05 9.99
C LYS A 35 -2.67 -2.32 9.81
N LEU A 36 -1.84 -1.30 10.01
CA LEU A 36 -0.39 -1.46 9.97
C LEU A 36 0.14 -2.31 11.15
N LYS A 37 -0.50 -2.24 12.32
CA LYS A 37 -0.16 -3.12 13.45
C LYS A 37 -0.50 -4.57 13.15
N GLU A 38 -1.67 -4.85 12.58
CA GLU A 38 -2.07 -6.20 12.16
C GLU A 38 -1.07 -6.81 11.17
N LEU A 39 -0.66 -6.05 10.15
CA LEU A 39 0.38 -6.47 9.20
C LEU A 39 1.69 -6.85 9.90
N ARG A 40 2.17 -6.01 10.84
CA ARG A 40 3.41 -6.27 11.58
C ARG A 40 3.29 -7.53 12.43
N VAL A 41 2.21 -7.68 13.19
CA VAL A 41 1.99 -8.87 14.02
C VAL A 41 1.94 -10.13 13.17
N LYS A 42 1.30 -10.08 11.99
CA LYS A 42 1.23 -11.25 11.11
C LYS A 42 2.57 -11.61 10.48
N PHE A 43 3.39 -10.61 10.16
CA PHE A 43 4.75 -10.83 9.67
C PHE A 43 5.65 -11.54 10.71
N GLU A 44 5.47 -11.26 12.00
CA GLU A 44 6.26 -11.89 13.07
C GLU A 44 6.12 -13.42 13.08
N GLU A 45 4.99 -13.97 12.65
CA GLU A 45 4.78 -15.44 12.56
C GLU A 45 5.71 -16.12 11.55
N ILE A 46 6.19 -15.39 10.54
CA ILE A 46 7.00 -15.94 9.44
C ILE A 46 8.43 -15.37 9.40
N ARG A 47 8.71 -14.34 10.22
CA ARG A 47 9.97 -13.58 10.19
C ARG A 47 11.17 -14.50 10.37
N ASP A 48 11.19 -15.29 11.43
CA ASP A 48 12.37 -16.07 11.81
C ASP A 48 12.69 -17.14 10.75
N TYR A 49 11.66 -17.74 10.15
CA TYR A 49 11.83 -18.65 9.01
C TYR A 49 12.50 -17.95 7.84
N PHE A 50 11.94 -16.85 7.33
CA PHE A 50 12.49 -16.20 6.14
C PHE A 50 13.86 -15.54 6.39
N GLN A 51 14.13 -15.05 7.61
CA GLN A 51 15.46 -14.54 7.98
C GLN A 51 16.50 -15.67 8.04
N SER A 52 16.13 -16.86 8.54
CA SER A 52 17.05 -18.01 8.56
C SER A 52 17.40 -18.55 7.17
N ARG A 53 16.61 -18.19 6.14
CA ARG A 53 16.79 -18.61 4.74
C ARG A 53 17.52 -17.56 3.90
N ASP A 54 17.77 -16.38 4.46
CA ASP A 54 18.50 -15.31 3.79
C ASP A 54 20.01 -15.46 4.06
N GLU A 55 20.74 -15.90 3.04
CA GLU A 55 22.20 -16.10 3.14
C GLU A 55 22.98 -14.82 2.78
N ASP A 56 22.33 -13.83 2.16
CA ASP A 56 22.96 -12.63 1.59
C ASP A 56 22.76 -11.38 2.47
N LEU A 57 23.03 -11.50 3.78
CA LEU A 57 22.83 -10.44 4.77
C LEU A 57 23.63 -9.15 4.51
N SER A 58 24.58 -9.17 3.58
CA SER A 58 25.35 -8.00 3.15
C SER A 58 24.62 -7.12 2.11
N ILE A 59 23.55 -7.64 1.50
CA ILE A 59 22.78 -6.94 0.47
C ILE A 59 21.52 -6.38 1.09
N GLN A 60 21.41 -5.05 1.12
CA GLN A 60 20.17 -4.38 1.48
C GLN A 60 19.29 -4.19 0.23
N LEU A 61 18.26 -5.01 0.08
CA LEU A 61 17.34 -4.91 -1.08
C LEU A 61 16.50 -3.62 -1.05
N LEU A 62 16.02 -3.22 0.13
CA LEU A 62 15.24 -1.99 0.33
C LEU A 62 16.09 -0.93 1.03
N SER A 63 16.64 0.02 0.28
CA SER A 63 17.54 1.07 0.77
C SER A 63 16.80 2.33 1.24
N SER A 64 17.54 3.28 1.83
CA SER A 64 17.02 4.61 2.18
C SER A 64 16.51 5.41 0.98
N ASP A 65 17.06 5.15 -0.21
CA ASP A 65 16.70 5.88 -1.42
C ASP A 65 15.24 5.63 -1.81
N LEU A 66 14.76 4.39 -1.61
CA LEU A 66 13.36 4.03 -1.82
C LEU A 66 12.43 4.81 -0.88
N LEU A 67 12.84 5.03 0.37
CA LEU A 67 12.07 5.83 1.32
C LEU A 67 11.99 7.29 0.90
N GLU A 68 13.07 7.86 0.37
CA GLU A 68 13.06 9.21 -0.16
C GLU A 68 12.18 9.32 -1.42
N GLU A 69 12.14 8.28 -2.26
CA GLU A 69 11.20 8.19 -3.38
C GLU A 69 9.74 8.19 -2.91
N PHE A 70 9.43 7.45 -1.85
CA PHE A 70 8.08 7.43 -1.24
C PHE A 70 7.63 8.79 -0.72
N LYS A 71 8.55 9.65 -0.29
CA LYS A 71 8.25 11.02 0.16
C LYS A 71 8.20 12.02 -0.98
N GLY A 72 8.76 11.68 -2.14
CA GLY A 72 8.86 12.53 -3.30
C GLY A 72 7.53 12.73 -4.05
N SER A 73 7.58 13.50 -5.14
CA SER A 73 6.43 13.78 -6.00
C SER A 73 5.83 12.53 -6.66
N LEU A 74 6.60 11.45 -6.78
CA LEU A 74 6.18 10.16 -7.32
C LEU A 74 5.76 9.16 -6.24
N GLY A 75 5.77 9.53 -4.96
CA GLY A 75 5.62 8.60 -3.84
C GLY A 75 4.36 7.72 -3.90
N CYS A 76 3.23 8.25 -4.35
CA CYS A 76 1.99 7.47 -4.54
C CYS A 76 2.19 6.33 -5.56
N ARG A 77 2.88 6.61 -6.67
CA ARG A 77 3.21 5.60 -7.69
C ARG A 77 4.16 4.57 -7.10
N SER A 78 5.26 5.01 -6.50
CA SER A 78 6.31 4.14 -5.96
C SER A 78 5.76 3.20 -4.88
N VAL A 79 4.90 3.69 -3.98
CA VAL A 79 4.20 2.85 -2.99
C VAL A 79 3.26 1.85 -3.66
N SER A 80 2.47 2.28 -4.66
CA SER A 80 1.55 1.39 -5.39
C SER A 80 2.28 0.30 -6.17
N GLU A 81 3.44 0.60 -6.73
CA GLU A 81 4.32 -0.33 -7.44
C GLU A 81 4.97 -1.31 -6.45
N MET A 82 5.51 -0.83 -5.33
CA MET A 82 6.09 -1.69 -4.29
C MET A 82 5.08 -2.67 -3.70
N MET A 83 3.86 -2.20 -3.39
CA MET A 83 2.76 -3.06 -2.95
C MET A 83 2.38 -4.08 -4.03
N GLY A 84 2.40 -3.68 -5.30
CA GLY A 84 2.16 -4.58 -6.44
C GLY A 84 3.20 -5.69 -6.51
N PHE A 85 4.49 -5.31 -6.53
CA PHE A 85 5.61 -6.25 -6.57
C PHE A 85 5.54 -7.30 -5.46
N TYR A 86 5.28 -6.90 -4.22
CA TYR A 86 5.16 -7.87 -3.13
C TYR A 86 4.01 -8.85 -3.32
N MET A 87 2.86 -8.40 -3.78
CA MET A 87 1.68 -9.26 -3.95
C MET A 87 1.75 -10.15 -5.19
N GLU A 88 2.37 -9.67 -6.27
CA GLU A 88 2.37 -10.34 -7.57
C GLU A 88 3.62 -11.24 -7.73
N GLU A 89 4.76 -10.86 -7.15
CA GLU A 89 6.03 -11.56 -7.34
C GLU A 89 6.52 -12.23 -6.06
N VAL A 90 6.62 -11.48 -4.94
CA VAL A 90 7.30 -11.96 -3.72
C VAL A 90 6.47 -12.97 -2.94
N LEU A 91 5.26 -12.60 -2.53
CA LEU A 91 4.40 -13.43 -1.68
C LEU A 91 4.00 -14.75 -2.36
N PRO A 92 3.64 -14.79 -3.66
CA PRO A 92 3.38 -16.05 -4.35
C PRO A 92 4.60 -16.97 -4.38
N GLY A 93 5.81 -16.42 -4.52
CA GLY A 93 7.06 -17.16 -4.41
C GLY A 93 7.27 -17.73 -2.99
N ALA A 94 7.09 -16.89 -1.97
CA ALA A 94 7.22 -17.26 -0.56
C ALA A 94 6.23 -18.36 -0.13
N MET A 95 5.00 -18.32 -0.64
CA MET A 95 4.00 -19.38 -0.39
C MET A 95 4.43 -20.73 -0.95
N ARG A 96 5.17 -20.75 -2.07
CA ARG A 96 5.68 -22.00 -2.68
C ARG A 96 6.93 -22.54 -1.98
N SER A 97 7.67 -21.70 -1.26
CA SER A 97 8.94 -22.10 -0.62
C SER A 97 8.78 -22.74 0.76
N SER A 98 7.58 -22.69 1.36
CA SER A 98 7.30 -23.34 2.65
C SER A 98 5.84 -23.76 2.77
N THR A 99 5.58 -25.06 2.86
CA THR A 99 4.23 -25.59 3.11
C THR A 99 3.72 -25.25 4.51
N GLU A 100 4.62 -25.23 5.51
CA GLU A 100 4.30 -24.88 6.90
C GLU A 100 3.83 -23.43 7.05
N HIS A 101 4.49 -22.49 6.35
CA HIS A 101 4.19 -21.06 6.48
C HIS A 101 3.22 -20.55 5.40
N GLN A 102 2.78 -21.42 4.48
CA GLN A 102 1.93 -21.04 3.34
C GLN A 102 0.69 -20.26 3.78
N HIS A 103 0.03 -20.70 4.85
CA HIS A 103 -1.16 -20.03 5.39
C HIS A 103 -0.83 -18.65 5.94
N SER A 104 0.20 -18.53 6.78
CA SER A 104 0.60 -17.23 7.37
C SER A 104 1.07 -16.23 6.31
N VAL A 105 1.77 -16.68 5.27
CA VAL A 105 2.14 -15.84 4.12
C VAL A 105 0.90 -15.41 3.33
N GLY A 106 -0.05 -16.32 3.11
CA GLY A 106 -1.32 -16.00 2.43
C GLY A 106 -2.15 -14.97 3.19
N ASP A 107 -2.28 -15.14 4.50
CA ASP A 107 -2.96 -14.18 5.38
C ASP A 107 -2.29 -12.80 5.37
N LEU A 108 -0.95 -12.76 5.41
CA LEU A 108 -0.19 -11.51 5.29
C LEU A 108 -0.50 -10.81 3.97
N GLY A 109 -0.56 -11.56 2.87
CA GLY A 109 -0.97 -11.06 1.56
C GLY A 109 -2.39 -10.50 1.56
N ASN A 110 -3.35 -11.16 2.21
CA ASN A 110 -4.72 -10.69 2.33
C ASN A 110 -4.82 -9.37 3.11
N LEU A 111 -4.07 -9.23 4.20
CA LEU A 111 -3.98 -7.97 4.97
C LEU A 111 -3.41 -6.84 4.09
N LEU A 112 -2.35 -7.11 3.33
CA LEU A 112 -1.73 -6.12 2.45
C LEU A 112 -2.66 -5.70 1.30
N LEU A 113 -3.36 -6.67 0.70
CA LEU A 113 -4.38 -6.42 -0.32
C LEU A 113 -5.52 -5.56 0.22
N ASN A 114 -6.01 -5.86 1.43
CA ASN A 114 -7.05 -5.07 2.10
C ASN A 114 -6.61 -3.63 2.34
N LEU A 115 -5.37 -3.43 2.80
CA LEU A 115 -4.79 -2.11 3.00
C LEU A 115 -4.71 -1.34 1.68
N ARG A 116 -4.13 -1.94 0.63
CA ARG A 116 -4.02 -1.32 -0.71
C ARG A 116 -5.40 -0.94 -1.26
N ALA A 117 -6.38 -1.83 -1.16
CA ALA A 117 -7.73 -1.56 -1.64
C ALA A 117 -8.39 -0.42 -0.87
N THR A 118 -8.15 -0.32 0.44
CA THR A 118 -8.68 0.77 1.26
C THR A 118 -8.01 2.11 0.91
N MET A 119 -6.68 2.14 0.76
CA MET A 119 -5.90 3.32 0.34
C MET A 119 -6.15 3.78 -1.11
N ARG A 120 -6.75 2.93 -1.95
CA ARG A 120 -7.15 3.32 -3.32
C ARG A 120 -8.54 3.93 -3.35
N ARG A 121 -9.41 3.46 -2.47
CA ARG A 121 -10.81 3.90 -2.37
C ARG A 121 -10.93 5.17 -1.53
N CYS A 122 -10.12 5.27 -0.49
CA CYS A 122 -9.94 6.39 0.42
C CYS A 122 -8.52 6.93 0.16
#